data_AF-A0A1Q7X3F9-F1
#
_entry.id   AF-A0A1Q7X3F9-F1
#
_cell.length_a   1.000
_cell.length_b   1.000
_cell.length_c   1.000
_cell.angle_alpha   90.00
_cell.angle_beta   90.00
_cell.angle_gamma   90.00
#
_symmetry.space_group_name_H-M   'P 1'
#
loop_
_entity.id
_entity.type
_entity.pdbx_description
1 polymer ?
#
loop_
_entity_poly.entity_id
_entity_poly.type
_entity_poly.pdbx_seq_one_letter_code
_entity_poly.pdbx_strand_id
1 'polypeptide(L)'
;MTRVATAAPETALRPIAQVAVEARVGSQTGLFDYAVPEALMGVIEVGHRVRVPFGKRTVTGFVYALDQGPTVLTLRPIEALLEQVLAGEGQALVLIPEIALTAQTVGRFAARFPGRLAVLAGRRNLDGLRVVVSAGGTREAVDPVRYVGNFSSGKMGRALAEVAAARGAEVTLVTTLPSHAEGIAEVPVGTASEMLQALTRACADADVLVMAAAVADYAPQDVAASKLRRTERPMELRLRPNIDILKSLGPRRGLFRVGFAAETEDLRAQAQVKLKAKQLDMIVANQVGVDGQGLASDFNAVTVVTPAGVVAEVPRLPKWEVAGRIWDAIDASRNRGA
;
A
#
# COMPACT_ATOMS: atom_id res chain seq x y z
N MET A 1 -54.64 -24.87 -41.08
CA MET A 1 -53.49 -25.34 -40.26
C MET A 1 -52.87 -24.13 -39.59
N THR A 2 -53.33 -23.85 -38.37
CA THR A 2 -52.97 -22.64 -37.62
C THR A 2 -51.59 -22.86 -37.00
N ARG A 3 -50.62 -22.04 -37.38
CA ARG A 3 -49.28 -22.00 -36.78
C ARG A 3 -49.43 -21.63 -35.30
N VAL A 4 -49.16 -22.58 -34.41
CA VAL A 4 -48.95 -22.30 -32.99
C VAL A 4 -47.61 -21.57 -32.89
N ALA A 5 -47.66 -20.30 -32.54
CA ALA A 5 -46.48 -19.55 -32.13
C ALA A 5 -45.91 -20.22 -30.88
N THR A 6 -44.71 -20.78 -30.99
CA THR A 6 -43.90 -21.18 -29.84
C THR A 6 -43.66 -19.93 -29.00
N ALA A 7 -44.32 -19.85 -27.84
CA ALA A 7 -44.02 -18.83 -26.84
C ALA A 7 -42.51 -18.85 -26.57
N ALA A 8 -41.89 -17.67 -26.51
CA ALA A 8 -40.53 -17.54 -26.02
C ALA A 8 -40.44 -18.27 -24.66
N PRO A 9 -39.37 -19.02 -24.39
CA PRO A 9 -39.23 -19.72 -23.12
C PRO A 9 -39.46 -18.70 -22.01
N GLU A 10 -40.47 -18.96 -21.19
CA GLU A 10 -40.85 -18.11 -20.08
C GLU A 10 -39.56 -17.89 -19.27
N THR A 11 -39.11 -16.63 -19.22
CA THR A 11 -37.83 -16.31 -18.62
C THR A 11 -38.02 -16.32 -17.12
N ALA A 12 -38.12 -17.52 -16.55
CA ALA A 12 -38.20 -17.69 -15.12
C ALA A 12 -36.93 -17.04 -14.52
N LEU A 13 -37.11 -16.27 -13.45
CA LEU A 13 -35.99 -15.79 -12.68
C LEU A 13 -35.64 -16.85 -11.62
N ARG A 14 -34.34 -17.04 -11.39
CA ARG A 14 -33.86 -17.92 -10.32
C ARG A 14 -32.98 -17.15 -9.34
N PRO A 15 -32.96 -17.55 -8.06
CA PRO A 15 -32.09 -16.93 -7.08
C PRO A 15 -30.60 -17.10 -7.44
N ILE A 16 -29.87 -15.99 -7.46
CA ILE A 16 -28.44 -15.94 -7.74
C ILE A 16 -27.70 -15.23 -6.61
N ALA A 17 -26.45 -15.61 -6.42
CA ALA A 17 -25.52 -14.93 -5.53
C ALA A 17 -24.31 -14.43 -6.31
N GLN A 18 -23.96 -13.16 -6.13
CA GLN A 18 -22.64 -12.66 -6.51
C GLN A 18 -21.64 -13.09 -5.46
N VAL A 19 -20.57 -13.76 -5.85
CA VAL A 19 -19.55 -14.28 -4.94
C VAL A 19 -18.18 -13.71 -5.28
N ALA A 20 -17.54 -13.07 -4.30
CA ALA A 20 -16.14 -12.66 -4.38
C ALA A 20 -15.23 -13.85 -4.05
N VAL A 21 -14.40 -14.27 -5.00
CA VAL A 21 -13.54 -15.46 -4.86
C VAL A 21 -12.11 -15.06 -4.47
N GLU A 22 -11.55 -15.72 -3.43
CA GLU A 22 -10.21 -15.38 -2.86
C GLU A 22 -9.02 -15.90 -3.71
N ALA A 23 -9.27 -16.77 -4.69
CA ALA A 23 -8.21 -17.44 -5.45
C ALA A 23 -7.79 -16.66 -6.71
N ARG A 24 -6.47 -16.47 -6.91
CA ARG A 24 -5.89 -16.09 -8.20
C ARG A 24 -5.75 -17.32 -9.10
N VAL A 25 -6.47 -17.34 -10.23
CA VAL A 25 -6.24 -18.30 -11.31
C VAL A 25 -6.24 -17.52 -12.63
N GLY A 26 -5.04 -17.28 -13.18
CA GLY A 26 -4.86 -16.38 -14.33
C GLY A 26 -4.96 -14.90 -13.95
N SER A 27 -5.55 -14.07 -14.82
CA SER A 27 -5.67 -12.61 -14.66
C SER A 27 -6.96 -12.13 -13.99
N GLN A 28 -7.87 -13.03 -13.58
CA GLN A 28 -9.19 -12.64 -13.09
C GLN A 28 -9.31 -12.78 -11.57
N THR A 29 -9.56 -11.64 -10.92
CA THR A 29 -10.08 -11.50 -9.56
C THR A 29 -11.32 -10.63 -9.66
N GLY A 30 -12.46 -11.04 -9.10
CA GLY A 30 -13.72 -10.30 -9.28
C GLY A 30 -14.94 -10.96 -8.63
N LEU A 31 -16.09 -10.36 -8.87
CA LEU A 31 -17.40 -10.89 -8.52
C LEU A 31 -17.88 -11.84 -9.61
N PHE A 32 -18.46 -12.97 -9.21
CA PHE A 32 -18.98 -13.98 -10.13
C PHE A 32 -20.38 -14.41 -9.71
N ASP A 33 -21.28 -14.58 -10.68
CA ASP A 33 -22.64 -15.02 -10.43
C ASP A 33 -22.71 -16.54 -10.30
N TYR A 34 -23.37 -17.01 -9.23
CA TYR A 34 -23.62 -18.41 -8.95
C TYR A 34 -25.11 -18.66 -8.72
N ALA A 35 -25.60 -19.83 -9.15
CA ALA A 35 -26.95 -20.26 -8.82
C ALA A 35 -27.00 -20.66 -7.34
N VAL A 36 -27.99 -20.15 -6.61
CA VAL A 36 -28.27 -20.59 -5.24
C VAL A 36 -29.11 -21.87 -5.33
N PRO A 37 -28.60 -23.02 -4.84
CA PRO A 37 -29.39 -24.25 -4.77
C PRO A 37 -30.62 -24.05 -3.88
N GLU A 38 -31.72 -24.74 -4.19
CA GLU A 38 -32.97 -24.66 -3.43
C GLU A 38 -32.77 -24.92 -1.92
N ALA A 39 -31.89 -25.88 -1.59
CA ALA A 39 -31.53 -26.23 -0.22
C ALA A 39 -30.79 -25.13 0.57
N LEU A 40 -30.27 -24.10 -0.10
CA LEU A 40 -29.59 -22.95 0.53
C LEU A 40 -30.44 -21.67 0.50
N MET A 41 -31.62 -21.70 -0.10
CA MET A 41 -32.53 -20.54 -0.14
C MET A 41 -33.00 -20.20 1.28
N GLY A 42 -32.87 -18.92 1.67
CA GLY A 42 -33.21 -18.44 3.02
C GLY A 42 -32.19 -18.78 4.11
N VAL A 43 -31.12 -19.53 3.77
CA VAL A 43 -30.00 -19.85 4.68
C VAL A 43 -28.75 -19.05 4.30
N ILE A 44 -28.63 -18.67 3.03
CA ILE A 44 -27.52 -17.87 2.53
C ILE A 44 -27.82 -16.37 2.63
N GLU A 45 -26.88 -15.60 3.16
CA GLU A 45 -26.97 -14.14 3.31
C GLU A 45 -25.71 -13.46 2.78
N VAL A 46 -25.81 -12.16 2.49
CA VAL A 46 -24.64 -11.33 2.15
C VAL A 46 -23.64 -11.37 3.31
N GLY A 47 -22.38 -11.65 2.99
CA GLY A 47 -21.30 -11.87 3.96
C GLY A 47 -21.00 -13.34 4.27
N HIS A 48 -21.85 -14.28 3.87
CA HIS A 48 -21.59 -15.70 4.10
C HIS A 48 -20.39 -16.22 3.31
N ARG A 49 -19.54 -16.99 4.00
CA ARG A 49 -18.42 -17.70 3.39
C ARG A 49 -18.89 -19.01 2.77
N VAL A 50 -18.65 -19.15 1.47
CA VAL A 50 -19.14 -20.25 0.64
C VAL A 50 -18.02 -20.91 -0.15
N ARG A 51 -18.17 -22.20 -0.42
CA ARG A 51 -17.37 -22.91 -1.43
C ARG A 51 -18.11 -22.88 -2.75
N VAL A 52 -17.37 -22.52 -3.80
CA VAL A 52 -17.90 -22.44 -5.15
C VAL A 52 -16.97 -23.14 -6.14
N PRO A 53 -17.51 -23.76 -7.19
CA PRO A 53 -16.72 -24.27 -8.29
C PRO A 53 -16.10 -23.12 -9.08
N PHE A 54 -14.81 -23.26 -9.39
CA PHE A 54 -14.08 -22.29 -10.20
C PHE A 54 -13.07 -22.99 -11.12
N GLY A 55 -13.48 -23.19 -12.37
CA GLY A 55 -12.71 -23.95 -13.34
C GLY A 55 -12.69 -25.44 -12.97
N LYS A 56 -11.48 -26.02 -12.84
CA LYS A 56 -11.28 -27.44 -12.44
C LYS A 56 -11.13 -27.65 -10.93
N ARG A 57 -11.28 -26.59 -10.13
CA ARG A 57 -11.04 -26.60 -8.69
C ARG A 57 -12.24 -26.03 -7.96
N THR A 58 -12.38 -26.38 -6.68
CA THR A 58 -13.29 -25.71 -5.76
C THR A 58 -12.49 -24.68 -4.97
N VAL A 59 -13.05 -23.49 -4.79
CA VAL A 59 -12.42 -22.36 -4.10
C VAL A 59 -13.39 -21.75 -3.10
N THR A 60 -12.84 -20.99 -2.15
CA THR A 60 -13.65 -20.28 -1.16
C THR A 60 -13.90 -18.84 -1.59
N GLY A 61 -15.10 -18.35 -1.32
CA GLY A 61 -15.50 -16.96 -1.57
C GLY A 61 -16.57 -16.48 -0.60
N PHE A 62 -17.01 -15.23 -0.76
CA PHE A 62 -18.03 -14.59 0.07
C PHE A 62 -19.17 -14.08 -0.76
N VAL A 63 -20.39 -14.27 -0.28
CA VAL A 63 -21.60 -13.73 -0.90
C VAL A 63 -21.59 -12.20 -0.76
N TYR A 64 -21.59 -11.51 -1.88
CA TYR A 64 -21.56 -10.05 -1.98
C TYR A 64 -22.97 -9.46 -2.17
N ALA A 65 -23.81 -10.13 -2.96
CA ALA A 65 -25.20 -9.74 -3.20
C ALA A 65 -26.06 -10.97 -3.51
N LEU A 66 -27.37 -10.86 -3.26
CA LEU A 66 -28.38 -11.85 -3.61
C LEU A 66 -29.43 -11.17 -4.51
N ASP A 67 -29.79 -11.79 -5.62
CA ASP A 67 -30.72 -11.24 -6.60
C ASP A 67 -31.49 -12.34 -7.36
N GLN A 68 -32.38 -11.96 -8.26
CA GLN A 68 -33.13 -12.84 -9.16
C GLN A 68 -32.64 -12.66 -10.60
N GLY A 69 -32.02 -13.69 -11.16
CA GLY A 69 -31.38 -13.65 -12.48
C GLY A 69 -32.09 -14.52 -13.53
N PRO A 70 -31.94 -14.22 -14.83
CA PRO A 70 -32.60 -14.96 -15.92
C PRO A 70 -32.10 -16.42 -16.03
N THR A 71 -33.02 -17.36 -16.20
CA THR A 71 -32.75 -18.82 -16.31
C THR A 71 -31.85 -19.20 -17.49
N VAL A 72 -31.70 -18.33 -18.50
CA VAL A 72 -30.96 -18.60 -19.74
C VAL A 72 -29.45 -18.71 -19.53
N LEU A 73 -28.89 -18.19 -18.43
CA LEU A 73 -27.46 -18.32 -18.12
C LEU A 73 -27.17 -19.62 -17.37
N THR A 74 -26.31 -20.47 -17.92
CA THR A 74 -25.80 -21.69 -17.24
C THR A 74 -24.84 -21.32 -16.11
N LEU A 75 -25.37 -20.87 -14.98
CA LEU A 75 -24.61 -20.61 -13.76
C LEU A 75 -24.26 -21.91 -13.03
N ARG A 76 -23.09 -21.93 -12.39
CA ARG A 76 -22.65 -23.04 -11.56
C ARG A 76 -23.30 -22.95 -10.16
N PRO A 77 -23.57 -24.09 -9.50
CA PRO A 77 -24.16 -24.09 -8.16
C PRO A 77 -23.13 -23.70 -7.09
N ILE A 78 -23.60 -23.13 -5.99
CA ILE A 78 -22.82 -23.02 -4.75
C ILE A 78 -22.68 -24.42 -4.13
N GLU A 79 -21.47 -24.81 -3.74
CA GLU A 79 -21.16 -26.19 -3.34
C GLU A 79 -21.22 -26.43 -1.83
N ALA A 80 -20.98 -25.41 -0.98
CA ALA A 80 -21.18 -25.54 0.47
C ALA A 80 -21.19 -24.19 1.22
N LEU A 81 -21.89 -24.13 2.35
CA LEU A 81 -21.62 -23.18 3.43
C LEU A 81 -20.43 -23.73 4.23
N LEU A 82 -19.41 -22.92 4.55
CA LEU A 82 -18.25 -23.43 5.32
C LEU A 82 -18.53 -23.60 6.83
N GLU A 83 -19.78 -23.37 7.29
CA GLU A 83 -20.66 -24.45 7.82
C GLU A 83 -21.77 -23.90 8.73
N GLN A 84 -21.44 -23.42 9.92
CA GLN A 84 -22.34 -22.73 10.85
C GLN A 84 -21.63 -21.49 11.39
N VAL A 85 -20.71 -20.99 10.57
CA VAL A 85 -19.59 -20.12 10.94
C VAL A 85 -20.06 -18.74 11.33
N LEU A 86 -21.37 -18.48 11.42
CA LEU A 86 -21.89 -17.33 12.10
C LEU A 86 -23.09 -17.55 13.04
N ALA A 87 -23.37 -18.79 13.48
CA ALA A 87 -24.40 -19.18 14.46
C ALA A 87 -24.34 -18.56 15.89
N GLY A 88 -23.93 -17.29 16.05
CA GLY A 88 -24.01 -16.49 17.29
C GLY A 88 -24.28 -15.00 16.97
N GLU A 89 -24.90 -14.27 17.90
CA GLU A 89 -25.43 -12.91 17.71
C GLU A 89 -24.36 -11.87 17.30
N GLY A 90 -24.32 -11.59 15.99
CA GLY A 90 -23.69 -10.41 15.41
C GLY A 90 -22.71 -10.75 14.28
N GLN A 91 -22.80 -10.00 13.18
CA GLN A 91 -21.81 -9.96 12.10
C GLN A 91 -21.71 -8.57 11.51
N ALA A 92 -20.48 -8.15 11.21
CA ALA A 92 -20.21 -6.96 10.41
C ALA A 92 -19.16 -7.29 9.34
N LEU A 93 -19.42 -6.83 8.11
CA LEU A 93 -18.50 -6.84 6.99
C LEU A 93 -17.83 -5.45 6.93
N VAL A 94 -16.51 -5.40 7.08
CA VAL A 94 -15.77 -4.14 6.89
C VAL A 94 -15.05 -4.22 5.55
N LEU A 95 -15.59 -3.51 4.55
CA LEU A 95 -14.90 -3.23 3.30
C LEU A 95 -14.05 -1.97 3.50
N ILE A 96 -12.75 -2.14 3.77
CA ILE A 96 -11.81 -1.03 3.66
C ILE A 96 -10.98 -1.26 2.41
N PRO A 97 -11.23 -0.51 1.31
CA PRO A 97 -10.27 -0.47 0.23
C PRO A 97 -9.04 0.25 0.78
N GLU A 98 -8.01 -0.54 1.06
CA GLU A 98 -6.61 -0.10 0.95
C GLU A 98 -6.12 0.94 1.99
N ILE A 99 -6.78 1.08 3.15
CA ILE A 99 -6.20 1.67 4.38
C ILE A 99 -6.02 0.57 5.42
N ALA A 100 -4.94 0.66 6.19
CA ALA A 100 -4.38 -0.42 7.00
C ALA A 100 -5.40 -1.16 7.89
N LEU A 101 -5.64 -2.43 7.54
CA LEU A 101 -6.24 -3.44 8.42
C LEU A 101 -5.19 -3.95 9.41
N THR A 102 -4.77 -3.07 10.32
CA THR A 102 -3.79 -3.40 11.35
C THR A 102 -4.39 -4.41 12.34
N ALA A 103 -3.57 -5.26 12.96
CA ALA A 103 -4.05 -6.24 13.97
C ALA A 103 -4.83 -5.57 15.12
N GLN A 104 -4.49 -4.32 15.43
CA GLN A 104 -5.12 -3.54 16.50
C GLN A 104 -6.42 -2.85 16.03
N THR A 105 -6.53 -2.44 14.76
CA THR A 105 -7.81 -2.00 14.17
C THR A 105 -8.79 -3.16 14.14
N VAL A 106 -8.34 -4.35 13.73
CA VAL A 106 -9.11 -5.59 13.86
C VAL A 106 -9.54 -5.82 15.32
N GLY A 107 -8.65 -5.61 16.29
CA GLY A 107 -8.95 -5.70 17.72
C GLY A 107 -9.99 -4.67 18.22
N ARG A 108 -9.90 -3.40 17.80
CA ARG A 108 -10.87 -2.34 18.14
C ARG A 108 -12.25 -2.62 17.55
N PHE A 109 -12.29 -3.10 16.30
CA PHE A 109 -13.53 -3.53 15.68
C PHE A 109 -14.11 -4.77 16.37
N ALA A 110 -13.29 -5.78 16.71
CA ALA A 110 -13.73 -6.95 17.46
C ALA A 110 -14.27 -6.60 18.86
N ALA A 111 -13.70 -5.58 19.52
CA ALA A 111 -14.20 -5.09 20.80
C ALA A 111 -15.51 -4.29 20.69
N ARG A 112 -15.69 -3.54 19.59
CA ARG A 112 -16.88 -2.69 19.35
C ARG A 112 -18.06 -3.47 18.77
N PHE A 113 -17.77 -4.53 18.03
CA PHE A 113 -18.70 -5.40 17.34
C PHE A 113 -18.42 -6.85 17.81
N PRO A 114 -19.09 -7.31 18.89
CA PRO A 114 -18.84 -8.61 19.53
C PRO A 114 -19.24 -9.82 18.67
N GLY A 115 -19.63 -9.58 17.41
CA GLY A 115 -19.97 -10.56 16.42
C GLY A 115 -18.77 -11.11 15.65
N ARG A 116 -19.03 -12.03 14.72
CA ARG A 116 -17.99 -12.60 13.86
C ARG A 116 -17.64 -11.60 12.73
N LEU A 117 -16.36 -11.24 12.66
CA LEU A 117 -15.80 -10.25 11.73
C LEU A 117 -15.19 -10.96 10.51
N ALA A 118 -15.71 -10.70 9.31
CA ALA A 118 -15.05 -11.07 8.07
C ALA A 118 -14.24 -9.88 7.56
N VAL A 119 -12.93 -10.02 7.59
CA VAL A 119 -11.99 -9.03 7.05
C VAL A 119 -11.58 -9.46 5.64
N LEU A 120 -12.13 -8.79 4.62
CA LEU A 120 -11.61 -8.90 3.26
C LEU A 120 -10.40 -7.97 3.14
N ALA A 121 -9.25 -8.43 3.61
CA ALA A 121 -8.00 -7.73 3.41
C ALA A 121 -7.59 -7.82 1.93
N GLY A 122 -7.08 -6.72 1.38
CA GLY A 122 -6.43 -6.71 0.06
C GLY A 122 -5.27 -7.71 0.00
N ARG A 123 -4.69 -7.87 -1.20
CA ARG A 123 -3.61 -8.83 -1.50
C ARG A 123 -2.59 -8.96 -0.35
N ARG A 124 -2.51 -10.12 0.30
CA ARG A 124 -1.47 -10.42 1.31
C ARG A 124 -0.18 -10.97 0.68
N ASN A 125 0.30 -10.31 -0.38
CA ASN A 125 1.44 -10.78 -1.14
C ASN A 125 2.80 -10.38 -0.54
N LEU A 126 2.82 -9.73 0.62
CA LEU A 126 4.05 -9.36 1.33
C LEU A 126 4.24 -10.14 2.64
N ASP A 127 3.44 -11.17 2.89
CA ASP A 127 3.58 -12.04 4.06
C ASP A 127 5.01 -12.61 4.15
N GLY A 128 5.59 -12.53 5.34
CA GLY A 128 6.95 -13.03 5.63
C GLY A 128 8.09 -12.09 5.21
N LEU A 129 7.80 -10.92 4.61
CA LEU A 129 8.81 -9.93 4.29
C LEU A 129 9.02 -8.93 5.42
N ARG A 130 10.29 -8.58 5.67
CA ARG A 130 10.70 -7.49 6.55
C ARG A 130 10.96 -6.23 5.74
N VAL A 131 10.13 -5.23 5.94
CA VAL A 131 10.11 -3.98 5.17
C VAL A 131 10.56 -2.82 6.06
N VAL A 132 11.50 -2.03 5.56
CA VAL A 132 11.91 -0.76 6.18
C VAL A 132 11.48 0.39 5.29
N VAL A 133 10.77 1.36 5.85
CA VAL A 133 10.36 2.58 5.14
C VAL A 133 10.88 3.79 5.88
N SER A 134 11.48 4.76 5.18
CA SER A 134 11.79 6.07 5.74
C SER A 134 10.69 7.08 5.39
N ALA A 135 10.28 7.95 6.31
CA ALA A 135 9.29 9.00 6.03
C ALA A 135 9.62 10.35 6.70
N GLY A 136 9.02 11.42 6.16
CA GLY A 136 9.16 12.78 6.68
C GLY A 136 10.36 13.54 6.13
N GLY A 137 10.50 14.78 6.57
CA GLY A 137 11.61 15.67 6.24
C GLY A 137 12.61 15.79 7.39
N THR A 138 13.91 15.65 7.14
CA THR A 138 14.92 15.87 8.19
C THR A 138 15.05 17.35 8.55
N ARG A 139 15.45 17.61 9.79
CA ARG A 139 15.57 18.96 10.37
C ARG A 139 17.00 19.15 10.88
N GLU A 140 17.81 19.85 10.10
CA GLU A 140 19.21 20.11 10.43
C GLU A 140 19.30 21.41 11.25
N ALA A 141 19.65 21.30 12.52
CA ALA A 141 19.58 22.42 13.47
C ALA A 141 20.51 23.59 13.08
N VAL A 142 19.97 24.80 13.11
CA VAL A 142 20.74 26.06 13.06
C VAL A 142 21.06 26.53 14.47
N ASP A 143 20.04 26.49 15.33
CA ASP A 143 20.07 26.78 16.76
C ASP A 143 18.98 25.94 17.46
N PRO A 144 18.76 26.03 18.79
CA PRO A 144 17.75 25.21 19.48
C PRO A 144 16.29 25.47 19.05
N VAL A 145 16.03 26.46 18.18
CA VAL A 145 14.69 26.90 17.78
C VAL A 145 14.48 26.81 16.26
N ARG A 146 15.56 26.91 15.47
CA ARG A 146 15.52 26.98 14.00
C ARG A 146 16.25 25.81 13.37
N TYR A 147 15.78 25.38 12.20
CA TYR A 147 16.41 24.32 11.42
C TYR A 147 16.34 24.60 9.92
N VAL A 148 17.22 23.96 9.16
CA VAL A 148 17.16 23.81 7.70
C VAL A 148 16.49 22.47 7.41
N GLY A 149 15.49 22.45 6.54
CA GLY A 149 14.76 21.24 6.20
C GLY A 149 13.95 21.41 4.91
N ASN A 150 12.99 20.54 4.71
CA ASN A 150 12.15 20.53 3.51
C ASN A 150 10.66 20.43 3.86
N PHE A 151 9.81 20.66 2.85
CA PHE A 151 8.35 20.69 2.98
C PHE A 151 7.69 19.30 2.96
N SER A 152 8.43 18.24 3.28
CA SER A 152 7.86 16.89 3.31
C SER A 152 6.84 16.75 4.42
N SER A 153 5.61 16.36 4.05
CA SER A 153 4.57 15.99 5.01
C SER A 153 4.73 14.57 5.56
N GLY A 154 5.65 13.77 5.00
CA GLY A 154 5.79 12.35 5.32
C GLY A 154 4.64 11.44 4.87
N LYS A 155 3.53 12.00 4.36
CA LYS A 155 2.30 11.25 4.00
C LYS A 155 2.55 10.08 3.03
N MET A 156 3.47 10.25 2.05
CA MET A 156 3.76 9.19 1.08
C MET A 156 4.50 8.02 1.72
N GLY A 157 5.56 8.29 2.51
CA GLY A 157 6.29 7.27 3.26
C GLY A 157 5.40 6.54 4.27
N ARG A 158 4.51 7.28 4.95
CA ARG A 158 3.50 6.68 5.83
C ARG A 158 2.54 5.76 5.07
N ALA A 159 1.98 6.22 3.94
CA ALA A 159 1.09 5.40 3.13
C ALA A 159 1.78 4.11 2.62
N LEU A 160 3.07 4.19 2.25
CA LEU A 160 3.85 3.00 1.88
C LEU A 160 3.99 2.01 3.03
N ALA A 161 4.28 2.50 4.24
CA ALA A 161 4.40 1.66 5.43
C ALA A 161 3.06 1.01 5.81
N GLU A 162 1.97 1.79 5.82
CA GLU A 162 0.60 1.33 6.10
C GLU A 162 0.14 0.28 5.09
N VAL A 163 0.35 0.51 3.79
CA VAL A 163 -0.02 -0.47 2.75
C VAL A 163 0.85 -1.72 2.84
N ALA A 164 2.13 -1.62 3.18
CA ALA A 164 2.99 -2.79 3.35
C ALA A 164 2.49 -3.68 4.50
N ALA A 165 2.19 -3.08 5.66
CA ALA A 165 1.66 -3.77 6.83
C ALA A 165 0.30 -4.41 6.51
N ALA A 166 -0.58 -3.69 5.82
CA ALA A 166 -1.88 -4.19 5.38
C ALA A 166 -1.77 -5.42 4.44
N ARG A 167 -0.69 -5.50 3.67
CA ARG A 167 -0.38 -6.62 2.76
C ARG A 167 0.44 -7.72 3.42
N GLY A 168 0.66 -7.65 4.74
CA GLY A 168 1.23 -8.73 5.53
C GLY A 168 2.72 -8.62 5.90
N ALA A 169 3.40 -7.54 5.50
CA ALA A 169 4.80 -7.35 5.84
C ALA A 169 5.00 -7.00 7.32
N GLU A 170 6.15 -7.38 7.88
CA GLU A 170 6.67 -6.83 9.13
C GLU A 170 7.33 -5.48 8.82
N VAL A 171 6.76 -4.38 9.31
CA VAL A 171 7.18 -3.03 8.89
C VAL A 171 7.88 -2.27 10.00
N THR A 172 9.09 -1.77 9.70
CA THR A 172 9.77 -0.72 10.47
C THR A 172 9.69 0.61 9.73
N LEU A 173 9.10 1.62 10.37
CA LEU A 173 8.99 2.98 9.85
C LEU A 173 9.97 3.91 10.57
N VAL A 174 11.04 4.31 9.89
CA VAL A 174 11.99 5.32 10.39
C VAL A 174 11.48 6.71 9.97
N THR A 175 11.02 7.52 10.91
CA THR A 175 10.24 8.72 10.56
C THR A 175 10.59 9.95 11.38
N THR A 176 10.52 11.13 10.75
CA THR A 176 10.63 12.43 11.44
C THR A 176 9.30 12.98 11.95
N LEU A 177 8.21 12.30 11.60
CA LEU A 177 6.86 12.63 12.04
C LEU A 177 6.23 11.36 12.58
N PRO A 178 5.76 11.34 13.85
CA PRO A 178 5.07 10.17 14.37
C PRO A 178 3.81 9.92 13.54
N SER A 179 3.56 8.66 13.17
CA SER A 179 2.31 8.28 12.51
C SER A 179 1.30 7.68 13.46
N HIS A 180 1.76 7.14 14.61
CA HIS A 180 0.97 6.32 15.51
C HIS A 180 0.21 5.21 14.77
N ALA A 181 0.82 4.70 13.70
CA ALA A 181 0.24 3.68 12.85
C ALA A 181 0.34 2.34 13.58
N GLU A 182 -0.81 1.73 13.80
CA GLU A 182 -0.89 0.46 14.52
C GLU A 182 -0.22 -0.66 13.70
N GLY A 183 0.44 -1.62 14.38
CA GLY A 183 1.10 -2.74 13.70
C GLY A 183 2.36 -2.38 12.90
N ILE A 184 2.88 -1.16 13.07
CA ILE A 184 4.13 -0.68 12.47
C ILE A 184 5.10 -0.33 13.59
N ALA A 185 6.33 -0.84 13.52
CA ALA A 185 7.39 -0.46 14.45
C ALA A 185 7.96 0.91 14.06
N GLU A 186 7.58 1.96 14.77
CA GLU A 186 8.07 3.32 14.50
C GLU A 186 9.39 3.62 15.21
N VAL A 187 10.36 4.16 14.47
CA VAL A 187 11.64 4.64 14.99
C VAL A 187 11.73 6.15 14.74
N PRO A 188 11.51 7.00 15.77
CA PRO A 188 11.54 8.44 15.61
C PRO A 188 12.98 8.94 15.42
N VAL A 189 13.16 9.86 14.48
CA VAL A 189 14.44 10.53 14.18
C VAL A 189 14.20 12.01 13.86
N GLY A 190 15.19 12.88 14.02
CA GLY A 190 15.10 14.30 13.68
C GLY A 190 16.00 14.70 12.52
N THR A 191 17.21 14.16 12.45
CA THR A 191 18.27 14.56 11.52
C THR A 191 18.61 13.46 10.51
N ALA A 192 19.32 13.83 9.43
CA ALA A 192 19.85 12.85 8.48
C ALA A 192 20.80 11.82 9.14
N SER A 193 21.59 12.25 10.14
CA SER A 193 22.52 11.37 10.85
C SER A 193 21.79 10.33 11.70
N GLU A 194 20.78 10.75 12.47
CA GLU A 194 19.93 9.84 13.26
C GLU A 194 19.18 8.86 12.35
N MET A 195 18.65 9.36 11.23
CA MET A 195 17.97 8.53 10.23
C MET A 195 18.92 7.48 9.64
N LEU A 196 20.16 7.83 9.30
CA LEU A 196 21.16 6.86 8.84
C LEU A 196 21.44 5.78 9.90
N GLN A 197 21.61 6.16 11.16
CA GLN A 197 21.87 5.20 12.24
C GLN A 197 20.67 4.26 12.48
N ALA A 198 19.45 4.78 12.45
CA ALA A 198 18.23 4.00 12.56
C ALA A 198 18.08 3.01 11.39
N LEU A 199 18.24 3.49 10.15
CA LEU A 199 18.15 2.66 8.95
C LEU A 199 19.27 1.62 8.90
N THR A 200 20.48 1.94 9.34
CA THR A 200 21.60 0.99 9.38
C THR A 200 21.24 -0.24 10.22
N ARG A 201 20.62 -0.02 11.38
CA ARG A 201 20.14 -1.07 12.29
C ARG A 201 18.93 -1.81 11.72
N ALA A 202 17.90 -1.08 11.28
CA ALA A 202 16.67 -1.68 10.76
C ALA A 202 16.91 -2.53 9.50
N CYS A 203 17.86 -2.13 8.65
CA CYS A 203 18.20 -2.85 7.42
C CYS A 203 19.21 -3.99 7.63
N ALA A 204 19.52 -4.39 8.86
CA ALA A 204 20.42 -5.52 9.11
C ALA A 204 19.85 -6.82 8.53
N ASP A 205 18.55 -7.05 8.74
CA ASP A 205 17.84 -8.25 8.29
C ASP A 205 16.63 -7.95 7.39
N ALA A 206 16.55 -6.75 6.83
CA ALA A 206 15.42 -6.36 5.99
C ALA A 206 15.49 -6.96 4.58
N ASP A 207 14.33 -7.25 4.02
CA ASP A 207 14.16 -7.74 2.65
C ASP A 207 13.95 -6.60 1.66
N VAL A 208 13.34 -5.50 2.11
CA VAL A 208 13.04 -4.31 1.30
C VAL A 208 13.32 -3.04 2.09
N LEU A 209 14.00 -2.09 1.47
CA LEU A 209 14.18 -0.72 1.95
C LEU A 209 13.50 0.25 0.99
N VAL A 210 12.59 1.08 1.49
CA VAL A 210 11.93 2.16 0.75
C VAL A 210 12.31 3.53 1.33
N MET A 211 13.20 4.23 0.63
CA MET A 211 13.71 5.55 1.02
C MET A 211 12.79 6.68 0.54
N ALA A 212 11.64 6.83 1.18
CA ALA A 212 10.64 7.86 0.88
C ALA A 212 10.77 9.16 1.71
N ALA A 213 11.75 9.26 2.60
CA ALA A 213 12.02 10.47 3.37
C ALA A 213 12.69 11.52 2.49
N ALA A 214 12.32 12.78 2.69
CA ALA A 214 13.04 13.90 2.10
C ALA A 214 14.20 14.25 3.05
N VAL A 215 15.40 13.82 2.72
CA VAL A 215 16.60 14.14 3.48
C VAL A 215 17.11 15.50 3.00
N ALA A 216 17.46 16.40 3.93
CA ALA A 216 18.05 17.69 3.55
C ALA A 216 19.43 17.48 2.91
N ASP A 217 19.63 17.98 1.69
CA ASP A 217 20.90 17.84 0.95
C ASP A 217 22.06 18.63 1.59
N TYR A 218 21.74 19.66 2.37
CA TYR A 218 22.69 20.51 3.07
C TYR A 218 22.30 20.66 4.55
N ALA A 219 23.31 20.83 5.40
CA ALA A 219 23.15 21.10 6.82
C ALA A 219 23.97 22.35 7.22
N PRO A 220 23.58 23.07 8.28
CA PRO A 220 24.41 24.12 8.86
C PRO A 220 25.81 23.61 9.18
N GLN A 221 26.82 24.38 8.80
CA GLN A 221 28.21 24.07 9.11
C GLN A 221 28.49 24.24 10.61
N ASP A 222 27.96 25.32 11.19
CA ASP A 222 28.09 25.66 12.60
C ASP A 222 26.69 25.68 13.23
N VAL A 223 26.47 24.90 14.30
CA VAL A 223 25.21 24.88 15.06
C VAL A 223 25.37 25.72 16.32
N ALA A 224 24.53 26.74 16.50
CA ALA A 224 24.61 27.61 17.66
C ALA A 224 24.02 26.90 18.90
N ALA A 225 24.73 26.96 20.04
CA ALA A 225 24.27 26.39 21.31
C ALA A 225 23.09 27.16 21.93
N SER A 226 22.83 28.39 21.48
CA SER A 226 21.75 29.24 21.97
C SER A 226 21.02 29.91 20.80
N LYS A 227 19.75 30.29 21.02
CA LYS A 227 18.93 30.96 20.00
C LYS A 227 19.64 32.21 19.48
N LEU A 228 19.93 32.24 18.18
CA LEU A 228 20.61 33.38 17.57
C LEU A 228 19.74 34.65 17.71
N ARG A 229 20.30 35.68 18.32
CA ARG A 229 19.63 36.98 18.54
C ARG A 229 19.43 37.69 17.22
N ARG A 230 18.31 38.41 17.09
CA ARG A 230 18.08 39.30 15.96
C ARG A 230 19.08 40.47 16.05
N THR A 231 19.74 40.76 14.93
CA THR A 231 20.62 41.91 14.73
C THR A 231 20.10 42.77 13.59
N GLU A 232 20.62 43.99 13.42
CA GLU A 232 20.31 44.83 12.25
C GLU A 232 21.04 44.37 10.97
N ARG A 233 22.11 43.57 11.13
CA ARG A 233 22.82 42.96 10.00
C ARG A 233 22.07 41.73 9.48
N PRO A 234 22.13 41.46 8.17
CA PRO A 234 21.69 40.18 7.61
C PRO A 234 22.33 38.99 8.33
N MET A 235 21.56 37.92 8.53
CA MET A 235 22.07 36.67 9.05
C MET A 235 22.62 35.83 7.90
N GLU A 236 23.90 35.45 8.00
CA GLU A 236 24.53 34.51 7.06
C GLU A 236 24.56 33.12 7.68
N LEU A 237 24.14 32.12 6.90
CA LEU A 237 24.20 30.72 7.30
C LEU A 237 25.11 29.98 6.32
N ARG A 238 26.26 29.49 6.82
CA ARG A 238 27.15 28.64 6.02
C ARG A 238 26.61 27.20 6.03
N LEU A 239 26.42 26.65 4.85
CA LEU A 239 25.91 25.30 4.66
C LEU A 239 27.02 24.39 4.14
N ARG A 240 27.01 23.14 4.60
CA ARG A 240 27.86 22.06 4.10
C ARG A 240 26.98 20.96 3.49
N PRO A 241 27.48 20.19 2.51
CA PRO A 241 26.80 18.99 2.04
C PRO A 241 26.48 18.05 3.21
N ASN A 242 25.26 17.51 3.22
CA ASN A 242 24.80 16.59 4.24
C ASN A 242 25.15 15.13 3.89
N ILE A 243 24.87 14.23 4.82
CA ILE A 243 25.11 12.80 4.67
C ILE A 243 24.17 12.22 3.62
N ASP A 244 24.75 11.55 2.63
CA ASP A 244 24.01 10.80 1.61
C ASP A 244 23.64 9.41 2.15
N ILE A 245 22.47 9.29 2.79
CA ILE A 245 22.03 8.07 3.47
C ILE A 245 22.08 6.84 2.55
N LEU A 246 21.56 6.96 1.32
CA LEU A 246 21.55 5.85 0.37
C LEU A 246 22.96 5.41 -0.01
N LYS A 247 23.87 6.35 -0.24
CA LYS A 247 25.27 6.03 -0.53
C LYS A 247 25.98 5.43 0.68
N SER A 248 25.73 5.95 1.88
CA SER A 248 26.31 5.45 3.13
C SER A 248 25.84 4.04 3.49
N LEU A 249 24.56 3.70 3.26
CA LEU A 249 24.04 2.36 3.50
C LEU A 249 24.61 1.33 2.52
N GLY A 250 24.85 1.74 1.27
CA GLY A 250 25.33 0.88 0.19
C GLY A 250 24.36 -0.24 -0.19
N PRO A 251 24.66 -0.98 -1.27
CA PRO A 251 23.95 -2.21 -1.59
C PRO A 251 24.26 -3.30 -0.55
N ARG A 252 23.26 -4.12 -0.22
CA ARG A 252 23.40 -5.29 0.67
C ARG A 252 22.79 -6.50 -0.02
N ARG A 253 23.40 -7.67 0.16
CA ARG A 253 22.88 -8.91 -0.43
C ARG A 253 21.50 -9.22 0.14
N GLY A 254 20.53 -9.47 -0.73
CA GLY A 254 19.14 -9.80 -0.35
C GLY A 254 18.24 -8.61 -0.04
N LEU A 255 18.79 -7.39 0.09
CA LEU A 255 18.01 -6.17 0.35
C LEU A 255 17.60 -5.50 -0.97
N PHE A 256 16.30 -5.45 -1.25
CA PHE A 256 15.77 -4.69 -2.40
C PHE A 256 15.62 -3.21 -2.05
N ARG A 257 16.30 -2.33 -2.77
CA ARG A 257 16.45 -0.91 -2.43
C ARG A 257 15.66 -0.03 -3.39
N VAL A 258 14.71 0.71 -2.83
CA VAL A 258 13.84 1.65 -3.53
C VAL A 258 14.15 3.07 -3.10
N GLY A 259 14.51 3.94 -4.05
CA GLY A 259 14.68 5.37 -3.82
C GLY A 259 13.46 6.18 -4.25
N PHE A 260 13.28 7.37 -3.67
CA PHE A 260 12.34 8.38 -4.16
C PHE A 260 13.11 9.57 -4.76
N ALA A 261 12.58 10.11 -5.85
CA ALA A 261 13.11 11.31 -6.47
C ALA A 261 12.00 12.27 -6.83
N ALA A 262 12.19 13.54 -6.50
CA ALA A 262 11.31 14.62 -6.89
C ALA A 262 12.02 15.40 -7.99
N GLU A 263 11.52 15.36 -9.23
CA GLU A 263 12.15 16.01 -10.39
C GLU A 263 11.26 17.10 -10.97
N THR A 264 11.87 18.13 -11.56
CA THR A 264 11.17 19.22 -12.24
C THR A 264 11.10 19.01 -13.75
N GLU A 265 12.10 18.34 -14.35
CA GLU A 265 12.26 18.14 -15.80
C GLU A 265 12.87 16.76 -16.14
N ASP A 266 12.53 16.22 -17.31
CA ASP A 266 12.95 14.89 -17.84
C ASP A 266 13.10 13.77 -16.81
N LEU A 267 11.96 13.44 -16.19
CA LEU A 267 11.79 12.43 -15.15
C LEU A 267 12.49 11.09 -15.46
N ARG A 268 12.44 10.63 -16.71
CA ARG A 268 12.93 9.30 -17.10
C ARG A 268 14.46 9.26 -17.16
N ALA A 269 15.08 10.25 -17.80
CA ALA A 269 16.54 10.31 -17.91
C ALA A 269 17.20 10.54 -16.54
N GLN A 270 16.68 11.45 -15.73
CA GLN A 270 17.21 11.74 -14.40
C GLN A 270 17.05 10.55 -13.44
N ALA A 271 15.90 9.87 -13.49
CA ALA A 271 15.66 8.68 -12.69
C ALA A 271 16.70 7.57 -12.97
N GLN A 272 17.02 7.32 -14.24
CA GLN A 272 18.04 6.33 -14.63
C GLN A 272 19.43 6.68 -14.11
N VAL A 273 19.83 7.96 -14.21
CA VAL A 273 21.12 8.43 -13.70
C VAL A 273 21.20 8.24 -12.18
N LYS A 274 20.17 8.66 -11.43
CA LYS A 274 20.11 8.52 -9.97
C LYS A 274 20.07 7.05 -9.53
N LEU A 275 19.30 6.22 -10.22
CA LEU A 275 19.21 4.78 -9.96
C LEU A 275 20.59 4.12 -10.04
N LYS A 276 21.34 4.38 -11.12
CA LYS A 276 22.69 3.86 -11.30
C LYS A 276 23.68 4.42 -10.28
N ALA A 277 23.66 5.74 -10.05
CA ALA A 277 24.58 6.40 -9.12
C ALA A 277 24.42 5.93 -7.66
N LYS A 278 23.18 5.60 -7.25
CA LYS A 278 22.84 5.14 -5.90
C LYS A 278 22.78 3.61 -5.77
N GLN A 279 22.97 2.89 -6.87
CA GLN A 279 22.89 1.43 -6.96
C GLN A 279 21.55 0.90 -6.42
N LEU A 280 20.45 1.49 -6.89
CA LEU A 280 19.09 1.12 -6.50
C LEU A 280 18.52 0.05 -7.43
N ASP A 281 17.65 -0.80 -6.90
CA ASP A 281 16.88 -1.76 -7.69
C ASP A 281 15.65 -1.09 -8.34
N MET A 282 15.17 -0.01 -7.71
CA MET A 282 14.02 0.76 -8.19
C MET A 282 14.12 2.22 -7.73
N ILE A 283 13.62 3.13 -8.56
CA ILE A 283 13.40 4.52 -8.17
C ILE A 283 11.96 4.91 -8.51
N VAL A 284 11.29 5.53 -7.55
CA VAL A 284 9.95 6.09 -7.69
C VAL A 284 10.11 7.59 -7.85
N ALA A 285 9.80 8.08 -9.04
CA ALA A 285 10.04 9.46 -9.39
C ALA A 285 8.72 10.21 -9.55
N ASN A 286 8.58 11.37 -8.91
CA ASN A 286 7.38 12.20 -8.97
C ASN A 286 7.72 13.60 -9.47
N GLN A 287 6.83 14.20 -10.26
CA GLN A 287 7.01 15.59 -10.70
C GLN A 287 6.58 16.53 -9.56
N VAL A 288 7.38 17.56 -9.29
CA VAL A 288 7.09 18.61 -8.30
C VAL A 288 6.92 19.95 -9.00
N GLY A 289 6.01 20.79 -8.50
CA GLY A 289 5.77 22.13 -9.08
C GLY A 289 4.63 22.20 -10.09
N VAL A 290 3.83 21.13 -10.24
CA VAL A 290 2.55 21.18 -10.95
C VAL A 290 1.43 21.39 -9.92
N ASP A 291 0.53 22.35 -10.16
CA ASP A 291 -0.53 22.72 -9.22
C ASP A 291 -1.30 21.49 -8.69
N GLY A 292 -1.44 21.40 -7.36
CA GLY A 292 -2.13 20.29 -6.69
C GLY A 292 -1.36 18.97 -6.61
N GLN A 293 -0.09 18.94 -7.03
CA GLN A 293 0.82 17.78 -6.99
C GLN A 293 2.06 18.13 -6.14
N GLY A 294 2.34 17.35 -5.09
CA GLY A 294 3.52 17.61 -4.28
C GLY A 294 3.59 16.91 -2.92
N LEU A 295 4.72 17.14 -2.25
CA LEU A 295 5.09 16.55 -0.95
C LEU A 295 4.02 16.71 0.13
N ALA A 296 3.24 17.81 0.13
CA ALA A 296 2.20 18.08 1.11
C ALA A 296 0.76 17.67 0.70
N SER A 297 0.51 17.41 -0.60
CA SER A 297 -0.81 17.03 -1.16
C SER A 297 -1.28 15.66 -0.65
N ASP A 298 -2.57 15.32 -0.74
CA ASP A 298 -3.06 13.96 -0.48
C ASP A 298 -2.97 13.04 -1.71
N PHE A 299 -2.64 13.63 -2.86
CA PHE A 299 -2.51 12.94 -4.13
C PHE A 299 -1.05 12.93 -4.58
N ASN A 300 -0.69 11.95 -5.42
CA ASN A 300 0.60 11.87 -6.07
C ASN A 300 0.47 11.22 -7.45
N ALA A 301 1.38 11.54 -8.36
CA ALA A 301 1.57 10.85 -9.64
C ALA A 301 3.03 10.43 -9.72
N VAL A 302 3.31 9.18 -10.10
CA VAL A 302 4.67 8.65 -10.06
C VAL A 302 5.00 7.84 -11.29
N THR A 303 6.25 7.90 -11.71
CA THR A 303 6.86 6.99 -12.68
C THR A 303 7.79 6.07 -11.90
N VAL A 304 7.58 4.76 -12.04
CA VAL A 304 8.39 3.72 -11.40
C VAL A 304 9.39 3.20 -12.42
N VAL A 305 10.68 3.29 -12.07
CA VAL A 305 11.79 2.99 -12.96
C VAL A 305 12.73 1.97 -12.30
N THR A 306 13.20 1.01 -13.09
CA THR A 306 14.17 -0.02 -12.69
C THR A 306 15.38 0.02 -13.64
N PRO A 307 16.46 -0.75 -13.42
CA PRO A 307 17.53 -0.89 -14.41
C PRO A 307 17.05 -1.31 -15.81
N ALA A 308 15.92 -2.02 -15.89
CA ALA A 308 15.33 -2.47 -17.15
C ALA A 308 14.50 -1.38 -17.87
N GLY A 309 14.28 -0.22 -17.23
CA GLY A 309 13.48 0.87 -17.76
C GLY A 309 12.25 1.20 -16.91
N VAL A 310 11.30 1.93 -17.50
CA VAL A 310 10.03 2.26 -16.86
C VAL A 310 9.17 1.00 -16.75
N VAL A 311 8.69 0.68 -15.54
CA VAL A 311 7.87 -0.50 -15.28
C VAL A 311 6.44 -0.16 -14.90
N ALA A 312 6.17 1.07 -14.48
CA ALA A 312 4.83 1.58 -14.25
C ALA A 312 4.77 3.10 -14.37
N GLU A 313 3.68 3.60 -14.94
CA GLU A 313 3.30 5.02 -14.88
C GLU A 313 1.97 5.10 -14.13
N VAL A 314 2.01 5.73 -12.96
CA VAL A 314 0.87 5.82 -12.06
C VAL A 314 0.30 7.24 -12.20
N PRO A 315 -0.96 7.39 -12.67
CA PRO A 315 -1.59 8.69 -12.78
C PRO A 315 -1.80 9.32 -11.41
N ARG A 316 -2.27 10.57 -11.38
CA ARG A 316 -2.59 11.27 -10.13
C ARG A 316 -3.68 10.53 -9.37
N LEU A 317 -3.31 9.90 -8.27
CA LEU A 317 -4.18 9.11 -7.40
C LEU A 317 -3.95 9.47 -5.93
N PRO A 318 -4.86 9.10 -5.03
CA PRO A 318 -4.60 9.19 -3.59
C PRO A 318 -3.30 8.47 -3.21
N LYS A 319 -2.55 9.01 -2.24
CA LYS A 319 -1.23 8.46 -1.84
C LYS A 319 -1.26 7.00 -1.41
N TRP A 320 -2.36 6.53 -0.82
CA TRP A 320 -2.54 5.12 -0.46
C TRP A 320 -2.63 4.23 -1.72
N GLU A 321 -3.30 4.68 -2.78
CA GLU A 321 -3.43 3.90 -4.02
C GLU A 321 -2.10 3.87 -4.76
N VAL A 322 -1.42 5.03 -4.81
CA VAL A 322 -0.05 5.14 -5.34
C VAL A 322 0.89 4.19 -4.60
N ALA A 323 0.82 4.12 -3.27
CA ALA A 323 1.59 3.17 -2.47
C ALA A 323 1.29 1.72 -2.86
N GLY A 324 0.02 1.38 -3.09
CA GLY A 324 -0.39 0.07 -3.58
C GLY A 324 0.22 -0.30 -4.94
N ARG A 325 0.24 0.65 -5.89
CA ARG A 325 0.86 0.45 -7.22
C ARG A 325 2.38 0.29 -7.13
N ILE A 326 3.02 1.05 -6.23
CA ILE A 326 4.47 0.91 -5.96
C ILE A 326 4.77 -0.47 -5.38
N TRP A 327 3.99 -0.96 -4.42
CA TRP A 327 4.17 -2.31 -3.88
C TRP A 327 3.94 -3.42 -4.90
N ASP A 328 2.95 -3.26 -5.80
CA ASP A 328 2.77 -4.19 -6.93
C ASP A 328 4.01 -4.22 -7.83
N ALA A 329 4.62 -3.07 -8.11
CA ALA A 329 5.85 -2.99 -8.90
C ALA A 329 7.05 -3.60 -8.16
N ILE A 330 7.20 -3.37 -6.86
CA ILE A 330 8.27 -3.95 -6.02
C ILE A 330 8.16 -5.48 -6.03
N ASP A 331 6.99 -6.02 -5.73
CA ASP A 331 6.75 -7.48 -5.68
C ASP A 331 7.05 -8.13 -7.04
N ALA A 332 6.51 -7.55 -8.14
CA ALA A 332 6.76 -8.05 -9.49
C ALA A 332 8.23 -7.97 -9.91
N SER A 333 9.00 -7.01 -9.38
CA SER A 333 10.43 -6.84 -9.73
C SER A 333 11.32 -7.77 -8.91
N ARG A 334 11.04 -7.96 -7.62
CA ARG A 334 11.77 -8.90 -6.74
C ARG A 334 11.64 -10.34 -7.22
N ASN A 335 10.43 -10.76 -7.61
CA ASN A 335 10.15 -12.14 -8.04
C ASN A 335 10.71 -12.48 -9.44
N ARG A 336 11.19 -11.50 -10.21
CA ARG A 336 11.84 -11.72 -11.52
C ARG A 336 13.35 -11.96 -11.43
N GLY A 337 13.95 -11.72 -10.27
CA GLY A 337 15.38 -11.93 -10.00
C GLY A 337 15.71 -13.18 -9.19
N ALA A 338 14.72 -14.02 -8.88
CA ALA A 338 14.86 -15.30 -8.18
C ALA A 338 14.85 -16.49 -9.14
#